data_AF-A0A967YWN9-F1
#
_entry.id   AF-A0A967YWN9-F1
#
_cell.length_a   1.000
_cell.length_b   1.000
_cell.length_c   1.000
_cell.angle_alpha   90.00
_cell.angle_beta   90.00
_cell.angle_gamma   90.00
#
_symmetry.space_group_name_H-M   'P 1'
#
loop_
_entity.id
_entity.type
_entity.pdbx_description
1 polymer ?
#
loop_
_entity_poly.entity_id
_entity_poly.type
_entity_poly.pdbx_seq_one_letter_code
_entity_poly.pdbx_strand_id
1 'polypeptide(L)'
;MQNIPGQDAASSLAEMRKFLIPSYLIATIVYLIFSLHYFTTGLGGTMLLVITLVPIAYIMYVLHSLAAGELLYPRLGLKANIAIASVYIAMCIFSLIYMRVEFDALIYDRAGFFNTPDKIVAVMMLGLVLEFARREHRVLFYLILFLMFYSVYGWIFPGILGHPGVSWTRVITSSSVEITLGLFGTYAQTGVGVIAAFFMFLGIAQGFGVQESIIRTFTGILAKRTTLIPQTAVVTSMAIATCSGSGAANVAITGQYTIPLMKRAGFPPLYAGAVEASASLGGLLMPPVMAIAGFLMADFLGVTYFEVIARGYGPALIFYAIIATSVYLFTTRFVRGGGRSPNSALVSVIERFSKIEVVNTAIFFIFIGVLIFLMGVLWYEASRAALHIAIGLFITASVVRMYLHTGTISDKIREWIRCLRRALEAFAEVTAP
;
A
#
# COMPACT_ATOMS: atom_id res chain seq x y z
N MET A 1 39.20 -12.27 27.24
CA MET A 1 37.90 -12.31 26.53
C MET A 1 37.26 -10.94 26.66
N GLN A 2 37.56 -10.04 25.72
CA GLN A 2 36.99 -8.69 25.69
C GLN A 2 35.81 -8.72 24.71
N ASN A 3 34.60 -8.46 25.22
CA ASN A 3 33.40 -8.32 24.40
C ASN A 3 33.57 -7.16 23.43
N ILE A 4 33.40 -7.45 22.13
CA ILE A 4 33.35 -6.44 21.09
C ILE A 4 31.97 -5.77 21.18
N PRO A 5 31.87 -4.45 21.42
CA PRO A 5 30.60 -3.76 21.69
C PRO A 5 29.55 -3.84 20.57
N GLY A 6 29.92 -4.32 19.37
CA GLY A 6 29.00 -4.60 18.26
C GLY A 6 28.29 -5.97 18.33
N GLN A 7 28.84 -6.95 19.05
CA GLN A 7 28.25 -8.30 19.15
C GLN A 7 27.04 -8.33 20.10
N ASP A 8 27.08 -7.57 21.19
CA ASP A 8 26.00 -7.50 22.19
C ASP A 8 24.75 -6.72 21.67
N ALA A 9 24.96 -5.76 20.77
CA ALA A 9 23.86 -5.03 20.12
C ALA A 9 23.15 -5.88 19.06
N ALA A 10 23.90 -6.69 18.31
CA ALA A 10 23.36 -7.59 17.29
C ALA A 10 22.61 -8.78 17.91
N SER A 11 23.12 -9.34 19.01
CA SER A 11 22.45 -10.43 19.75
C SER A 11 21.16 -9.96 20.42
N SER A 12 21.18 -8.78 21.06
CA SER A 12 19.97 -8.18 21.66
C SER A 12 18.90 -7.82 20.64
N LEU A 13 19.27 -7.29 19.46
CA LEU A 13 18.33 -7.07 18.35
C LEU A 13 17.71 -8.38 17.83
N ALA A 14 18.50 -9.45 17.73
CA ALA A 14 18.02 -10.75 17.25
C ALA A 14 17.02 -11.40 18.24
N GLU A 15 17.29 -11.31 19.54
CA GLU A 15 16.33 -11.76 20.57
C GLU A 15 15.06 -10.91 20.57
N MET A 16 15.20 -9.60 20.42
CA MET A 16 14.06 -8.68 20.35
C MET A 16 13.18 -8.89 19.13
N ARG A 17 13.76 -9.21 17.96
CA ARG A 17 12.98 -9.56 16.76
C ARG A 17 12.04 -10.73 17.01
N LYS A 18 12.41 -11.67 17.90
CA LYS A 18 11.52 -12.79 18.29
C LYS A 18 10.26 -12.32 19.01
N PHE A 19 10.29 -11.16 19.67
CA PHE A 19 9.13 -10.56 20.34
C PHE A 19 8.38 -9.58 19.43
N LEU A 20 9.11 -8.72 18.72
CA LEU A 20 8.54 -7.67 17.87
C LEU A 20 7.73 -8.23 16.70
N ILE A 21 8.22 -9.29 16.05
CA ILE A 21 7.53 -9.90 14.89
C ILE A 21 6.15 -10.45 15.29
N PRO A 22 6.01 -11.27 16.36
CA PRO A 22 4.70 -11.66 16.87
C PRO A 22 3.81 -10.48 17.26
N SER A 23 4.34 -9.45 17.93
CA SER A 23 3.54 -8.27 18.31
C SER A 23 3.01 -7.53 17.09
N TYR A 24 3.84 -7.36 16.05
CA TYR A 24 3.43 -6.78 14.77
C TYR A 24 2.31 -7.60 14.12
N LEU A 25 2.48 -8.93 14.05
CA LEU A 25 1.44 -9.81 13.49
C LEU A 25 0.13 -9.75 14.29
N ILE A 26 0.20 -9.67 15.63
CA ILE A 26 -0.99 -9.51 16.47
C ILE A 26 -1.68 -8.18 16.15
N ALA A 27 -0.93 -7.07 16.06
CA ALA A 27 -1.50 -5.77 15.69
C ALA A 27 -2.16 -5.80 14.30
N THR A 28 -1.52 -6.44 13.32
CA THR A 28 -2.10 -6.67 11.99
C THR A 28 -3.40 -7.48 12.05
N ILE A 29 -3.43 -8.56 12.83
CA ILE A 29 -4.64 -9.38 12.98
C ILE A 29 -5.77 -8.56 13.62
N VAL A 30 -5.47 -7.75 14.64
CA VAL A 30 -6.45 -6.86 15.28
C VAL A 30 -6.97 -5.83 14.27
N TYR A 31 -6.09 -5.20 13.50
CA TYR A 31 -6.47 -4.28 12.42
C TYR A 31 -7.41 -4.97 11.41
N LEU A 32 -7.05 -6.17 10.97
CA LEU A 32 -7.82 -6.96 10.02
C LEU A 32 -9.19 -7.35 10.58
N ILE A 33 -9.28 -7.74 11.86
CA ILE A 33 -10.55 -8.10 12.50
C ILE A 33 -11.50 -6.91 12.53
N PHE A 34 -11.03 -5.73 12.95
CA PHE A 34 -11.86 -4.52 12.94
C PHE A 34 -12.29 -4.13 11.52
N SER A 35 -11.37 -4.23 10.56
CA SER A 35 -11.67 -3.97 9.14
C SER A 35 -12.72 -4.94 8.60
N LEU A 36 -12.56 -6.25 8.83
CA LEU A 36 -13.51 -7.28 8.40
C LEU A 36 -14.87 -7.11 9.07
N HIS A 37 -14.90 -6.81 10.37
CA HIS A 37 -16.15 -6.54 11.08
C HIS A 37 -16.90 -5.37 10.45
N TYR A 38 -16.20 -4.28 10.13
CA TYR A 38 -16.80 -3.14 9.45
C TYR A 38 -17.25 -3.47 8.02
N PHE A 39 -16.41 -4.09 7.18
CA PHE A 39 -16.77 -4.38 5.80
C PHE A 39 -17.92 -5.39 5.66
N THR A 40 -18.13 -6.24 6.66
CA THR A 40 -19.23 -7.22 6.68
C THR A 40 -20.53 -6.66 7.27
N THR A 41 -20.45 -5.85 8.32
CA THR A 41 -21.64 -5.40 9.07
C THR A 41 -22.02 -3.94 8.82
N GLY A 42 -21.06 -3.10 8.42
CA GLY A 42 -21.20 -1.64 8.35
C GLY A 42 -21.39 -0.96 9.71
N LEU A 43 -21.27 -1.68 10.83
CA LEU A 43 -21.56 -1.16 12.16
C LEU A 43 -20.56 -0.09 12.59
N GLY A 44 -21.07 0.96 13.25
CA GLY A 44 -20.27 2.07 13.78
C GLY A 44 -19.86 3.14 12.76
N GLY A 45 -20.02 2.89 11.45
CA GLY A 45 -19.66 3.84 10.41
C GLY A 45 -18.15 4.06 10.26
N THR A 46 -17.77 4.84 9.25
CA THR A 46 -16.35 5.15 8.94
C THR A 46 -15.67 5.94 10.05
N MET A 47 -16.42 6.78 10.76
CA MET A 47 -15.92 7.61 11.86
C MET A 47 -15.44 6.75 13.05
N LEU A 48 -16.22 5.75 13.48
CA LEU A 48 -15.78 4.85 14.55
C LEU A 48 -14.59 3.99 14.12
N LEU A 49 -14.60 3.59 12.85
CA LEU A 49 -13.53 2.79 12.27
C LEU A 49 -12.20 3.56 12.27
N VAL A 50 -12.19 4.81 11.81
CA VAL A 50 -10.96 5.60 11.66
C VAL A 50 -10.31 5.91 13.01
N ILE A 51 -11.09 6.25 14.04
CA ILE A 51 -10.54 6.51 15.38
C ILE A 51 -9.95 5.26 16.03
N THR A 52 -10.40 4.07 15.59
CA THR A 52 -9.86 2.79 16.04
C THR A 52 -8.62 2.41 15.23
N LEU A 53 -8.70 2.51 13.90
CA LEU A 53 -7.67 1.96 13.02
C LEU A 53 -6.45 2.85 12.86
N VAL A 54 -6.58 4.18 12.91
CA VAL A 54 -5.43 5.09 12.79
C VAL A 54 -4.40 4.91 13.92
N PRO A 55 -4.78 4.83 15.21
CA PRO A 55 -3.82 4.51 16.27
C PRO A 55 -3.20 3.12 16.12
N ILE A 56 -3.97 2.12 15.65
CA ILE A 56 -3.45 0.76 15.39
C ILE A 56 -2.44 0.77 14.25
N ALA A 57 -2.71 1.50 13.17
CA ALA A 57 -1.79 1.66 12.05
C ALA A 57 -0.46 2.29 12.51
N TYR A 58 -0.51 3.30 13.39
CA TYR A 58 0.69 3.86 14.00
C TYR A 58 1.46 2.85 14.87
N ILE A 59 0.75 2.01 15.65
CA ILE A 59 1.38 0.91 16.41
C ILE A 59 2.07 -0.07 15.46
N MET A 60 1.40 -0.44 14.36
CA MET A 60 1.98 -1.31 13.32
C MET A 60 3.24 -0.69 12.72
N TYR A 61 3.23 0.60 12.40
CA TYR A 61 4.40 1.35 11.92
C TYR A 61 5.58 1.28 12.90
N VAL A 62 5.35 1.59 14.19
CA VAL A 62 6.41 1.56 15.21
C VAL A 62 6.99 0.14 15.38
N LEU A 63 6.13 -0.87 15.43
CA LEU A 63 6.55 -2.27 15.56
C LEU A 63 7.30 -2.76 14.33
N HIS A 64 6.83 -2.41 13.13
CA HIS A 64 7.47 -2.75 11.87
C HIS A 64 8.86 -2.13 11.76
N SER A 65 8.98 -0.83 12.04
CA SER A 65 10.26 -0.11 12.06
C SER A 65 11.28 -0.79 12.97
N LEU A 66 10.90 -1.11 14.21
CA LEU A 66 11.79 -1.77 15.15
C LEU A 66 12.14 -3.19 14.70
N ALA A 67 11.18 -3.94 14.15
CA ALA A 67 11.41 -5.28 13.62
C ALA A 67 12.37 -5.26 12.42
N ALA A 68 12.26 -4.26 11.54
CA ALA A 68 13.16 -4.01 10.42
C ALA A 68 14.58 -3.63 10.88
N GLY A 69 14.76 -3.26 12.16
CA GLY A 69 16.04 -2.80 12.70
C GLY A 69 16.30 -1.31 12.46
N GLU A 70 15.29 -0.58 11.99
CA GLU A 70 15.35 0.86 11.82
C GLU A 70 15.03 1.52 13.16
N LEU A 71 16.06 2.03 13.83
CA LEU A 71 15.92 2.77 15.08
C LEU A 71 15.19 4.09 14.80
N LEU A 72 14.13 4.38 15.57
CA LEU A 72 13.36 5.64 15.50
C LEU A 72 14.29 6.87 15.56
N TYR A 73 15.28 6.79 16.45
CA TYR A 73 16.31 7.77 16.69
C TYR A 73 17.68 7.10 16.61
N PRO A 74 18.34 7.11 15.43
CA PRO A 74 19.63 6.44 15.24
C PRO A 74 20.75 6.97 16.14
N ARG A 75 20.63 8.21 16.64
CA ARG A 75 21.58 8.83 17.57
C ARG A 75 21.44 8.31 19.01
N LEU A 76 20.32 7.65 19.33
CA LEU A 76 20.05 7.09 20.64
C LEU A 76 20.35 5.59 20.64
N GLY A 77 20.81 5.06 21.78
CA GLY A 77 21.03 3.62 21.93
C GLY A 77 19.74 2.80 21.80
N LEU A 78 19.88 1.47 21.62
CA LEU A 78 18.76 0.55 21.43
C LEU A 78 17.71 0.63 22.57
N LYS A 79 18.17 0.66 23.83
CA LYS A 79 17.29 0.74 25.01
C LYS A 79 16.41 2.00 25.03
N ALA A 80 16.98 3.13 24.64
CA ALA A 80 16.24 4.40 24.58
C ALA A 80 15.18 4.38 23.45
N ASN A 81 15.52 3.82 22.29
CA ASN A 81 14.57 3.64 21.19
C ASN A 81 13.37 2.77 21.59
N ILE A 82 13.59 1.71 22.36
CA ILE A 82 12.52 0.85 22.87
C ILE A 82 11.64 1.59 23.86
N ALA A 83 12.25 2.33 24.80
CA ALA A 83 11.50 3.12 25.76
C ALA A 83 10.60 4.13 25.05
N ILE A 84 11.13 4.86 24.06
CA ILE A 84 10.37 5.82 23.26
C ILE A 84 9.26 5.13 22.47
N ALA A 85 9.55 3.99 21.82
CA ALA A 85 8.55 3.22 21.10
C ALA A 85 7.41 2.74 22.03
N SER A 86 7.75 2.29 23.23
CA SER A 86 6.74 1.86 24.22
C SER A 86 5.84 3.02 24.67
N VAL A 87 6.40 4.24 24.79
CA VAL A 87 5.64 5.46 25.08
C VAL A 87 4.70 5.79 23.92
N TYR A 88 5.17 5.72 22.67
CA TYR A 88 4.33 5.97 21.50
C TYR A 88 3.17 4.97 21.39
N ILE A 89 3.46 3.68 21.62
CA ILE A 89 2.43 2.63 21.64
C ILE A 89 1.43 2.90 22.76
N ALA A 90 1.89 3.27 23.96
CA ALA A 90 1.01 3.60 25.08
C ALA A 90 0.11 4.82 24.79
N MET A 91 0.66 5.87 24.15
CA MET A 91 -0.12 7.03 23.70
C MET A 91 -1.19 6.65 22.68
N CYS A 92 -0.87 5.75 21.74
CA CYS A 92 -1.84 5.24 20.76
C CYS A 92 -2.95 4.43 21.42
N ILE A 93 -2.60 3.51 22.33
CA ILE A 93 -3.58 2.68 23.06
C ILE A 93 -4.49 3.58 23.91
N PHE A 94 -3.92 4.53 24.64
CA PHE A 94 -4.69 5.48 25.43
C PHE A 94 -5.65 6.31 24.56
N SER A 95 -5.15 6.86 23.46
CA SER A 95 -5.96 7.67 22.53
C SER A 95 -7.08 6.84 21.90
N LEU A 96 -6.80 5.61 21.50
CA LEU A 96 -7.79 4.66 20.98
C LEU A 96 -8.90 4.37 21.99
N ILE A 97 -8.54 4.03 23.23
CA ILE A 97 -9.51 3.72 24.28
C ILE A 97 -10.36 4.95 24.59
N TYR A 98 -9.72 6.10 24.78
CA TYR A 98 -10.40 7.35 25.09
C TYR A 98 -11.40 7.75 24.00
N MET A 99 -10.94 7.85 22.75
CA MET A 99 -11.81 8.29 21.65
C MET A 99 -12.97 7.32 21.39
N ARG A 100 -12.77 6.02 21.65
CA ARG A 100 -13.84 5.03 21.46
C ARG A 100 -14.88 5.05 22.57
N VAL A 101 -14.47 5.28 23.82
CA VAL A 101 -15.38 5.43 24.96
C VAL A 101 -16.17 6.73 24.85
N GLU A 102 -15.50 7.82 24.48
CA GLU A 102 -16.07 9.16 24.38
C GLU A 102 -16.61 9.47 22.98
N PHE A 103 -16.77 8.47 22.10
CA PHE A 103 -17.11 8.67 20.69
C PHE A 103 -18.39 9.48 20.50
N ASP A 104 -19.47 9.07 21.18
CA ASP A 104 -20.76 9.76 21.08
C ASP A 104 -20.67 11.19 21.65
N ALA A 105 -19.96 11.36 22.77
CA ALA A 105 -19.79 12.68 23.39
C ALA A 105 -18.93 13.62 22.52
N LEU A 106 -17.91 13.10 21.84
CA LEU A 106 -17.05 13.87 20.93
C LEU A 106 -17.82 14.40 19.72
N ILE A 107 -18.72 13.58 19.18
CA ILE A 107 -19.47 13.91 17.96
C ILE A 107 -20.73 14.72 18.26
N TYR A 108 -21.56 14.25 19.19
CA TYR A 108 -22.90 14.79 19.41
C TYR A 108 -22.95 15.87 20.49
N ASP A 109 -22.20 15.70 21.58
CA ASP A 109 -22.32 16.60 22.74
C ASP A 109 -21.35 17.77 22.69
N ARG A 110 -20.08 17.52 22.32
CA ARG A 110 -19.01 18.53 22.40
C ARG A 110 -18.86 19.34 21.13
N ALA A 111 -19.01 18.73 19.95
CA ALA A 111 -19.08 19.37 18.64
C ALA A 111 -18.21 20.65 18.47
N GLY A 112 -16.92 20.59 18.83
CA GLY A 112 -15.96 21.70 18.73
C GLY A 112 -15.60 22.39 20.06
N PHE A 113 -16.38 22.21 21.13
CA PHE A 113 -16.09 22.67 22.49
C PHE A 113 -15.42 21.57 23.32
N PHE A 114 -14.16 21.29 22.97
CA PHE A 114 -13.38 20.20 23.55
C PHE A 114 -12.94 20.46 25.00
N ASN A 115 -13.05 19.43 25.83
CA ASN A 115 -12.61 19.44 27.23
C ASN A 115 -11.09 19.28 27.34
N THR A 116 -10.54 19.44 28.54
CA THR A 116 -9.11 19.22 28.81
C THR A 116 -8.59 17.84 28.35
N PRO A 117 -9.25 16.70 28.65
CA PRO A 117 -8.79 15.40 28.17
C PRO A 117 -8.78 15.28 26.63
N ASP A 118 -9.78 15.84 25.94
CA ASP A 118 -9.81 15.90 24.46
C ASP A 118 -8.59 16.63 23.91
N LYS A 119 -8.22 17.76 24.52
CA LYS A 119 -7.04 18.55 24.13
C LYS A 119 -5.74 17.79 24.37
N ILE A 120 -5.66 16.98 25.43
CA ILE A 120 -4.48 16.14 25.69
C ILE A 120 -4.35 15.08 24.60
N VAL A 121 -5.44 14.38 24.25
CA VAL A 121 -5.46 13.41 23.14
C VAL A 121 -5.13 14.07 21.80
N ALA A 122 -5.62 15.29 21.60
CA ALA A 122 -5.33 16.09 20.42
C ALA A 122 -3.84 16.35 20.24
N VAL A 123 -3.17 16.83 21.29
CA VAL A 123 -1.72 17.07 21.28
C VAL A 123 -0.95 15.78 21.08
N MET A 124 -1.35 14.67 21.73
CA MET A 124 -0.67 13.38 21.59
C MET A 124 -0.75 12.86 20.14
N MET A 125 -1.95 12.75 19.57
CA MET A 125 -2.12 12.22 18.22
C MET A 125 -1.47 13.11 17.16
N LEU A 126 -1.60 14.44 17.29
CA LEU A 126 -0.92 15.37 16.37
C LEU A 126 0.60 15.25 16.48
N GLY A 127 1.13 15.15 17.70
CA GLY A 127 2.56 14.97 17.94
C GLY A 127 3.11 13.69 17.33
N LEU A 128 2.38 12.58 17.47
CA LEU A 128 2.74 11.30 16.85
C LEU A 128 2.76 11.39 15.32
N VAL A 129 1.75 12.00 14.70
CA VAL A 129 1.69 12.16 13.24
C VAL A 129 2.77 13.09 12.71
N LEU A 130 3.07 14.18 13.44
CA LEU A 130 4.19 15.06 13.12
C LEU A 130 5.53 14.31 13.21
N GLU A 131 5.70 13.45 14.21
CA GLU A 131 6.89 12.63 14.35
C GLU A 131 7.05 11.62 13.20
N PHE A 132 5.96 10.96 12.81
CA PHE A 132 5.91 10.12 11.62
C PHE A 132 6.28 10.91 10.35
N ALA A 133 5.65 12.08 10.13
CA ALA A 133 5.94 12.94 8.99
C ALA A 133 7.41 13.42 9.00
N ARG A 134 7.98 13.74 10.17
CA ARG A 134 9.39 14.14 10.30
C ARG A 134 10.32 13.04 9.83
N ARG A 135 9.98 11.78 10.10
CA ARG A 135 10.81 10.64 9.76
C ARG A 135 10.69 10.25 8.29
N GLU A 136 9.47 10.05 7.80
CA GLU A 136 9.23 9.54 6.44
C GLU A 136 9.25 10.65 5.38
N HIS A 137 8.73 11.84 5.71
CA HIS A 137 8.47 12.91 4.76
C HIS A 137 8.89 14.28 5.29
N ARG A 138 10.20 14.50 5.47
CA ARG A 138 10.76 15.75 6.04
C ARG A 138 10.22 17.03 5.41
N VAL A 139 10.06 17.05 4.09
CA VAL A 139 9.52 18.22 3.37
C VAL A 139 8.08 18.49 3.81
N LEU A 140 7.26 17.44 3.92
CA LEU A 140 5.87 17.54 4.37
C LEU A 140 5.79 17.98 5.84
N PHE A 141 6.69 17.47 6.70
CA PHE A 141 6.78 17.91 8.09
C PHE A 141 6.99 19.42 8.22
N TYR A 142 7.99 19.98 7.51
CA TYR A 142 8.23 21.42 7.55
C TYR A 142 7.07 22.23 6.95
N LEU A 143 6.42 21.70 5.90
CA LEU A 143 5.23 22.30 5.31
C LEU A 143 4.06 22.34 6.31
N ILE A 144 3.79 21.24 7.02
CA ILE A 144 2.73 21.19 8.03
C ILE A 144 3.00 22.21 9.13
N LEU A 145 4.23 22.27 9.66
CA LEU A 145 4.60 23.27 10.65
C LEU A 145 4.39 24.69 10.14
N PHE A 146 4.85 24.98 8.92
CA PHE A 146 4.65 26.29 8.29
C PHE A 146 3.16 26.64 8.17
N LEU A 147 2.32 25.70 7.71
CA LEU A 147 0.87 25.91 7.58
C LEU A 147 0.17 26.09 8.93
N MET A 148 0.64 25.41 9.98
CA MET A 148 0.16 25.63 11.35
C MET A 148 0.52 27.03 11.83
N PHE A 149 1.76 27.48 11.61
CA PHE A 149 2.17 28.86 11.93
C PHE A 149 1.39 29.89 11.12
N TYR A 150 1.18 29.66 9.82
CA TYR A 150 0.34 30.51 8.97
C TYR A 150 -1.10 30.59 9.51
N SER A 151 -1.69 29.46 9.89
CA SER A 151 -3.05 29.40 10.45
C SER A 151 -3.18 30.21 11.74
N VAL A 152 -2.13 30.23 12.57
CA VAL A 152 -2.12 31.03 13.80
C VAL A 152 -1.85 32.49 13.51
N TYR A 153 -0.82 32.79 12.72
CA TYR A 153 -0.26 34.13 12.51
C TYR A 153 -0.64 34.72 11.15
N GLY A 154 -1.83 34.41 10.63
CA GLY A 154 -2.29 34.84 9.32
C GLY A 154 -2.27 36.36 9.11
N TRP A 155 -2.32 37.15 10.19
CA TRP A 155 -2.28 38.61 10.14
C TRP A 155 -0.93 39.18 9.71
N ILE A 156 0.15 38.38 9.75
CA ILE A 156 1.48 38.79 9.29
C ILE A 156 1.53 38.83 7.75
N PHE A 157 0.67 38.07 7.08
CA PHE A 157 0.68 37.94 5.63
C PHE A 157 -0.12 39.06 4.95
N PRO A 158 0.45 39.77 3.97
CA PRO A 158 -0.24 40.86 3.29
C PRO A 158 -1.18 40.36 2.18
N GLY A 159 -2.14 41.20 1.81
CA GLY A 159 -3.00 40.99 0.64
C GLY A 159 -3.98 39.82 0.82
N ILE A 160 -4.14 39.01 -0.24
CA ILE A 160 -5.17 37.94 -0.28
C ILE A 160 -4.88 36.78 0.69
N LEU A 161 -3.64 36.68 1.19
CA LEU A 161 -3.22 35.67 2.15
C LEU A 161 -3.44 36.11 3.61
N GLY A 162 -3.82 37.37 3.85
CA GLY A 162 -4.05 37.86 5.20
C GLY A 162 -5.38 37.37 5.79
N HIS A 163 -5.34 36.85 7.02
CA HIS A 163 -6.54 36.53 7.80
C HIS A 163 -6.32 36.79 9.29
N PRO A 164 -7.38 36.90 10.12
CA PRO A 164 -7.26 37.28 11.54
C PRO A 164 -6.44 36.33 12.44
N GLY A 165 -6.01 35.17 11.93
CA GLY A 165 -5.39 34.11 12.70
C GLY A 165 -6.40 33.27 13.51
N VAL A 166 -5.95 32.10 13.95
CA VAL A 166 -6.72 31.13 14.74
C VAL A 166 -5.90 30.70 15.95
N SER A 167 -6.54 30.46 17.11
CA SER A 167 -5.79 30.07 18.31
C SER A 167 -5.06 28.73 18.13
N TRP A 168 -3.90 28.56 18.77
CA TRP A 168 -3.19 27.27 18.82
C TRP A 168 -4.07 26.12 19.27
N THR A 169 -4.93 26.37 20.27
CA THR A 169 -5.87 25.38 20.76
C THR A 169 -6.82 24.89 19.67
N ARG A 170 -7.35 25.81 18.84
CA ARG A 170 -8.27 25.46 17.75
C ARG A 170 -7.52 24.77 16.61
N VAL A 171 -6.32 25.25 16.24
CA VAL A 171 -5.50 24.59 15.21
C VAL A 171 -5.24 23.15 15.61
N ILE A 172 -4.74 22.91 16.83
CA ILE A 172 -4.44 21.55 17.31
C ILE A 172 -5.70 20.69 17.33
N THR A 173 -6.80 21.15 17.94
CA THR A 173 -8.00 20.31 18.05
C THR A 173 -8.66 20.03 16.70
N SER A 174 -8.69 21.00 15.78
CA SER A 174 -9.22 20.83 14.42
C SER A 174 -8.34 19.93 13.54
N SER A 175 -7.02 19.92 13.77
CA SER A 175 -6.09 19.07 13.03
C SER A 175 -6.04 17.63 13.56
N SER A 176 -6.58 17.36 14.75
CA SER A 176 -6.48 16.03 15.36
C SER A 176 -7.83 15.41 15.75
N VAL A 177 -8.54 15.92 16.76
CA VAL A 177 -9.66 15.21 17.44
C VAL A 177 -11.01 15.53 16.81
N GLU A 178 -11.11 16.61 16.05
CA GLU A 178 -12.31 16.92 15.28
C GLU A 178 -12.47 15.90 14.14
N ILE A 179 -13.34 14.91 14.33
CA ILE A 179 -13.44 13.72 13.44
C ILE A 179 -13.88 14.08 12.01
N THR A 180 -14.54 15.22 11.82
CA THR A 180 -14.93 15.70 10.48
C THR A 180 -13.77 16.35 9.73
N LEU A 181 -12.71 16.77 10.42
CA LEU A 181 -11.56 17.49 9.87
C LEU A 181 -10.25 16.81 10.31
N GLY A 182 -9.11 17.35 9.88
CA GLY A 182 -7.81 16.93 10.38
C GLY A 182 -7.49 15.44 10.20
N LEU A 183 -6.88 14.85 11.24
CA LEU A 183 -6.32 13.50 11.21
C LEU A 183 -7.35 12.39 11.00
N PHE A 184 -8.51 12.47 11.66
CA PHE A 184 -9.57 11.46 11.54
C PHE A 184 -10.64 11.85 10.51
N GLY A 185 -10.38 12.92 9.73
CA GLY A 185 -11.28 13.45 8.72
C GLY A 185 -11.53 12.51 7.55
N THR A 186 -12.21 13.05 6.52
CA THR A 186 -12.71 12.29 5.37
C THR A 186 -11.63 11.46 4.67
N TYR A 187 -10.40 11.96 4.55
CA TYR A 187 -9.33 11.22 3.86
C TYR A 187 -8.87 9.97 4.61
N ALA A 188 -8.70 10.07 5.93
CA ALA A 188 -8.36 8.91 6.75
C ALA A 188 -9.53 7.91 6.75
N GLN A 189 -10.77 8.41 6.81
CA GLN A 189 -11.98 7.59 6.71
C GLN A 189 -12.09 6.85 5.37
N THR A 190 -11.83 7.50 4.24
CA THR A 190 -11.80 6.84 2.93
C THR A 190 -10.67 5.79 2.87
N GLY A 191 -9.51 6.10 3.46
CA GLY A 191 -8.39 5.16 3.61
C GLY A 191 -8.79 3.87 4.32
N VAL A 192 -9.35 3.98 5.52
CA VAL A 192 -9.72 2.81 6.32
C VAL A 192 -11.03 2.14 5.85
N GLY A 193 -11.96 2.91 5.30
CA GLY A 193 -13.31 2.47 4.93
C GLY A 193 -13.42 1.89 3.53
N VAL A 194 -12.53 2.27 2.61
CA VAL A 194 -12.56 1.79 1.22
C VAL A 194 -11.22 1.20 0.81
N ILE A 195 -10.12 1.94 0.95
CA ILE A 195 -8.81 1.54 0.41
C ILE A 195 -8.29 0.27 1.08
N ALA A 196 -8.47 0.13 2.40
CA ALA A 196 -8.07 -1.07 3.14
C ALA A 196 -8.73 -2.36 2.61
N ALA A 197 -9.95 -2.32 2.07
CA ALA A 197 -10.59 -3.49 1.47
C ALA A 197 -9.86 -3.93 0.18
N PHE A 198 -9.40 -2.98 -0.64
CA PHE A 198 -8.58 -3.26 -1.82
C PHE A 198 -7.19 -3.76 -1.46
N PHE A 199 -6.60 -3.25 -0.38
CA PHE A 199 -5.33 -3.77 0.13
C PHE A 199 -5.45 -5.22 0.61
N MET A 200 -6.60 -5.64 1.13
CA MET A 200 -6.82 -7.05 1.48
C MET A 200 -6.76 -7.94 0.23
N PHE A 201 -7.44 -7.54 -0.85
CA PHE A 201 -7.34 -8.22 -2.14
C PHE A 201 -5.88 -8.26 -2.65
N LEU A 202 -5.17 -7.13 -2.57
CA LEU A 202 -3.78 -7.03 -3.01
C LEU A 202 -2.84 -7.94 -2.21
N GLY A 203 -2.98 -7.94 -0.88
CA GLY A 203 -2.20 -8.78 0.02
C GLY A 203 -2.44 -10.27 -0.26
N ILE A 204 -3.69 -10.69 -0.51
CA ILE A 204 -4.00 -12.06 -0.92
C ILE A 204 -3.36 -12.39 -2.27
N ALA A 205 -3.48 -11.51 -3.27
CA ALA A 205 -2.88 -11.74 -4.58
C ALA A 205 -1.34 -11.90 -4.49
N GLN A 206 -0.68 -11.07 -3.67
CA GLN A 206 0.76 -11.15 -3.43
C GLN A 206 1.14 -12.41 -2.64
N GLY A 207 0.46 -12.70 -1.53
CA GLY A 207 0.77 -13.84 -0.66
C GLY A 207 0.62 -15.20 -1.33
N PHE A 208 -0.33 -15.32 -2.26
CA PHE A 208 -0.53 -16.54 -3.05
C PHE A 208 0.30 -16.62 -4.34
N GLY A 209 1.12 -15.61 -4.63
CA GLY A 209 2.02 -15.59 -5.79
C GLY A 209 1.34 -15.30 -7.12
N VAL A 210 0.18 -14.63 -7.08
CA VAL A 210 -0.61 -14.32 -8.27
C VAL A 210 0.07 -13.25 -9.12
N GLN A 211 0.66 -12.23 -8.47
CA GLN A 211 1.41 -11.17 -9.16
C GLN A 211 2.61 -11.72 -9.94
N GLU A 212 3.39 -12.60 -9.33
CA GLU A 212 4.52 -13.27 -10.00
C GLU A 212 4.05 -14.18 -11.13
N SER A 213 2.89 -14.84 -10.96
CA SER A 213 2.28 -15.66 -12.00
C SER A 213 1.91 -14.83 -13.24
N ILE A 214 1.38 -13.62 -13.04
CA ILE A 214 1.06 -12.67 -14.12
C ILE A 214 2.32 -12.32 -14.89
N ILE A 215 3.39 -11.93 -14.18
CA ILE A 215 4.67 -11.54 -14.79
C ILE A 215 5.19 -12.67 -15.67
N ARG A 216 5.35 -13.87 -15.10
CA ARG A 216 5.90 -15.04 -15.80
C ARG A 216 5.06 -15.48 -17.00
N THR A 217 3.74 -15.34 -16.91
CA THR A 217 2.83 -15.66 -18.00
C THR A 217 3.06 -14.72 -19.18
N PHE A 218 3.05 -13.40 -18.95
CA PHE A 218 3.24 -12.43 -20.03
C PHE A 218 4.67 -12.41 -20.58
N THR A 219 5.68 -12.49 -19.71
CA THR A 219 7.08 -12.60 -20.15
C THR A 219 7.28 -13.86 -20.99
N GLY A 220 6.78 -15.02 -20.57
CA GLY A 220 6.91 -16.26 -21.32
C GLY A 220 6.14 -16.29 -22.65
N ILE A 221 5.07 -15.50 -22.80
CA ILE A 221 4.38 -15.33 -24.09
C ILE A 221 5.18 -14.41 -25.02
N LEU A 222 5.61 -13.24 -24.53
CA LEU A 222 6.24 -12.19 -25.34
C LEU A 222 7.73 -12.44 -25.62
N ALA A 223 8.46 -13.01 -24.67
CA ALA A 223 9.90 -13.26 -24.79
C ALA A 223 10.25 -14.31 -25.86
N LYS A 224 9.26 -14.97 -26.48
CA LYS A 224 9.47 -15.84 -27.64
C LYS A 224 10.09 -15.12 -28.84
N ARG A 225 9.92 -13.80 -28.92
CA ARG A 225 10.51 -12.96 -29.97
C ARG A 225 11.40 -11.92 -29.33
N THR A 226 12.66 -11.86 -29.75
CA THR A 226 13.65 -10.88 -29.30
C THR A 226 13.14 -9.44 -29.37
N THR A 227 12.43 -9.10 -30.45
CA THR A 227 11.86 -7.76 -30.70
C THR A 227 10.77 -7.38 -29.70
N LEU A 228 10.21 -8.34 -28.97
CA LEU A 228 9.14 -8.14 -28.00
C LEU A 228 9.65 -8.24 -26.55
N ILE A 229 10.95 -8.48 -26.32
CA ILE A 229 11.49 -8.58 -24.97
C ILE A 229 11.28 -7.28 -24.18
N PRO A 230 11.56 -6.07 -24.70
CA PRO A 230 11.22 -4.84 -23.98
C PRO A 230 9.71 -4.59 -23.81
N GLN A 231 8.86 -5.19 -24.67
CA GLN A 231 7.41 -5.12 -24.50
C GLN A 231 6.91 -5.93 -23.31
N THR A 232 7.67 -6.93 -22.86
CA THR A 232 7.34 -7.65 -21.63
C THR A 232 7.18 -6.69 -20.46
N ALA A 233 8.09 -5.73 -20.30
CA ALA A 233 8.03 -4.70 -19.27
C ALA A 233 6.75 -3.87 -19.32
N VAL A 234 6.31 -3.50 -20.52
CA VAL A 234 5.09 -2.70 -20.71
C VAL A 234 3.85 -3.49 -20.37
N VAL A 235 3.72 -4.71 -20.88
CA VAL A 235 2.53 -5.55 -20.68
C VAL A 235 2.43 -6.08 -19.26
N THR A 236 3.55 -6.50 -18.65
CA THR A 236 3.55 -6.91 -17.24
C THR A 236 3.27 -5.73 -16.33
N SER A 237 3.88 -4.56 -16.57
CA SER A 237 3.57 -3.35 -15.80
C SER A 237 2.12 -2.95 -15.94
N MET A 238 1.52 -3.06 -17.12
CA MET A 238 0.10 -2.81 -17.36
C MET A 238 -0.79 -3.76 -16.55
N ALA A 239 -0.46 -5.05 -16.55
CA ALA A 239 -1.22 -6.07 -15.83
C ALA A 239 -1.09 -5.92 -14.30
N ILE A 240 0.11 -5.64 -13.80
CA ILE A 240 0.35 -5.40 -12.36
C ILE A 240 -0.21 -4.04 -11.93
N ALA A 241 -0.24 -3.05 -12.82
CA ALA A 241 -0.81 -1.73 -12.56
C ALA A 241 -2.29 -1.79 -12.15
N THR A 242 -3.06 -2.78 -12.64
CA THR A 242 -4.48 -2.92 -12.27
C THR A 242 -4.68 -3.18 -10.78
N CYS A 243 -3.68 -3.71 -10.07
CA CYS A 243 -3.75 -3.96 -8.63
C CYS A 243 -2.73 -3.19 -7.78
N SER A 244 -1.58 -2.80 -8.33
CA SER A 244 -0.50 -2.19 -7.54
C SER A 244 -0.82 -0.78 -7.05
N GLY A 245 -1.49 0.05 -7.85
CA GLY A 245 -1.82 1.43 -7.48
C GLY A 245 -0.61 2.31 -7.14
N SER A 246 0.62 1.90 -7.45
CA SER A 246 1.84 2.64 -7.11
C SER A 246 2.91 2.40 -8.16
N GLY A 247 3.48 3.48 -8.70
CA GLY A 247 4.55 3.38 -9.70
C GLY A 247 5.81 2.71 -9.13
N ALA A 248 6.21 3.06 -7.91
CA ALA A 248 7.40 2.50 -7.26
C ALA A 248 7.21 1.02 -6.91
N ALA A 249 6.03 0.65 -6.38
CA ALA A 249 5.72 -0.76 -6.09
C ALA A 249 5.67 -1.60 -7.37
N ASN A 250 5.09 -1.05 -8.45
CA ASN A 250 5.08 -1.71 -9.74
C ASN A 250 6.51 -1.98 -10.25
N VAL A 251 7.41 -0.99 -10.24
CA VAL A 251 8.84 -1.20 -10.58
C VAL A 251 9.50 -2.26 -9.70
N ALA A 252 9.22 -2.28 -8.39
CA ALA A 252 9.80 -3.26 -7.48
C ALA A 252 9.37 -4.71 -7.83
N ILE A 253 8.12 -4.88 -8.27
CA ILE A 253 7.55 -6.18 -8.61
C ILE A 253 7.93 -6.63 -10.03
N THR A 254 7.75 -5.79 -11.05
CA THR A 254 8.03 -6.15 -12.45
C THR A 254 9.51 -6.01 -12.81
N GLY A 255 10.18 -4.98 -12.30
CA GLY A 255 11.55 -4.61 -12.67
C GLY A 255 12.60 -5.65 -12.29
N GLN A 256 12.38 -6.39 -11.20
CA GLN A 256 13.26 -7.51 -10.80
C GLN A 256 13.29 -8.64 -11.84
N TYR A 257 12.27 -8.76 -12.71
CA TYR A 257 12.21 -9.75 -13.78
C TYR A 257 12.60 -9.15 -15.13
N THR A 258 12.01 -8.01 -15.48
CA THR A 258 12.08 -7.42 -16.82
C THR A 258 13.43 -6.75 -17.09
N ILE A 259 14.05 -6.09 -16.10
CA ILE A 259 15.35 -5.43 -16.27
C ILE A 259 16.46 -6.46 -16.53
N PRO A 260 16.64 -7.52 -15.71
CA PRO A 260 17.62 -8.56 -16.00
C PRO A 260 17.32 -9.27 -17.33
N LEU A 261 16.05 -9.50 -17.66
CA LEU A 261 15.65 -10.11 -18.93
C LEU A 261 16.11 -9.27 -20.13
N MET A 262 15.84 -7.96 -20.13
CA MET A 262 16.29 -7.04 -21.17
C MET A 262 17.83 -6.98 -21.26
N LYS A 263 18.53 -6.95 -20.12
CA LYS A 263 20.00 -6.96 -20.09
C LYS A 263 20.59 -8.25 -20.67
N ARG A 264 20.05 -9.41 -20.31
CA ARG A 264 20.45 -10.72 -20.87
C ARG A 264 20.15 -10.81 -22.36
N ALA A 265 19.08 -10.13 -22.79
CA ALA A 265 18.74 -9.96 -24.19
C ALA A 265 19.63 -8.94 -24.93
N GLY A 266 20.69 -8.40 -24.29
CA GLY A 266 21.65 -7.52 -24.95
C GLY A 266 21.22 -6.05 -25.06
N PHE A 267 20.12 -5.65 -24.42
CA PHE A 267 19.72 -4.24 -24.37
C PHE A 267 20.57 -3.45 -23.37
N PRO A 268 20.87 -2.16 -23.66
CA PRO A 268 21.64 -1.32 -22.75
C PRO A 268 20.97 -1.21 -21.36
N PRO A 269 21.74 -1.25 -20.26
CA PRO A 269 21.22 -1.09 -18.91
C PRO A 269 20.36 0.16 -18.71
N LEU A 270 20.77 1.29 -19.30
CA LEU A 270 20.04 2.56 -19.23
C LEU A 270 18.67 2.46 -19.91
N TYR A 271 18.61 1.81 -21.07
CA TYR A 271 17.36 1.60 -21.79
C TYR A 271 16.42 0.69 -20.99
N ALA A 272 16.92 -0.42 -20.44
CA ALA A 272 16.12 -1.32 -19.63
C ALA A 272 15.50 -0.61 -18.41
N GLY A 273 16.27 0.21 -17.71
CA GLY A 273 15.76 1.01 -16.59
C GLY A 273 14.75 2.07 -17.01
N ALA A 274 14.98 2.75 -18.14
CA ALA A 274 14.08 3.77 -18.65
C ALA A 274 12.73 3.21 -19.10
N VAL A 275 12.73 2.07 -19.80
CA VAL A 275 11.48 1.39 -20.22
C VAL A 275 10.68 0.96 -19.01
N GLU A 276 11.33 0.33 -18.03
CA GLU A 276 10.66 -0.14 -16.82
C GLU A 276 10.07 1.04 -16.03
N ALA A 277 10.88 2.05 -15.72
CA ALA A 277 10.42 3.23 -14.98
C ALA A 277 9.25 3.94 -15.67
N SER A 278 9.29 4.06 -17.01
CA SER A 278 8.23 4.70 -17.77
C SER A 278 6.95 3.86 -17.79
N ALA A 279 7.05 2.54 -17.97
CA ALA A 279 5.88 1.66 -18.01
C ALA A 279 5.21 1.52 -16.64
N SER A 280 6.00 1.46 -15.56
CA SER A 280 5.49 1.27 -14.21
C SER A 280 4.78 2.50 -13.65
N LEU A 281 5.11 3.72 -14.11
CA LEU A 281 4.38 4.95 -13.75
C LEU A 281 2.88 4.88 -14.09
N GLY A 282 2.51 4.10 -15.11
CA GLY A 282 1.11 3.83 -15.45
C GLY A 282 0.32 3.10 -14.34
N GLY A 283 1.02 2.55 -13.34
CA GLY A 283 0.46 2.00 -12.10
C GLY A 283 -0.44 2.97 -11.34
N LEU A 284 -0.22 4.27 -11.50
CA LEU A 284 -1.05 5.29 -10.87
C LEU A 284 -2.35 5.57 -11.64
N LEU A 285 -2.41 5.19 -12.92
CA LEU A 285 -3.52 5.50 -13.83
C LEU A 285 -4.44 4.31 -14.07
N MET A 286 -3.89 3.09 -14.08
CA MET A 286 -4.63 1.91 -14.52
C MET A 286 -5.70 1.48 -13.50
N PRO A 287 -6.98 1.35 -13.92
CA PRO A 287 -8.02 0.77 -13.08
C PRO A 287 -7.94 -0.76 -12.94
N PRO A 288 -8.59 -1.35 -11.92
CA PRO A 288 -9.55 -0.75 -10.98
C PRO A 288 -9.00 -0.39 -9.60
N VAL A 289 -7.74 -0.66 -9.26
CA VAL A 289 -7.22 -0.26 -7.94
C VAL A 289 -6.78 1.20 -7.90
N MET A 290 -6.34 1.80 -9.03
CA MET A 290 -5.96 3.22 -9.21
C MET A 290 -5.51 3.90 -7.91
N ALA A 291 -4.20 4.16 -7.77
CA ALA A 291 -3.56 4.82 -6.61
C ALA A 291 -4.48 5.69 -5.76
N ILE A 292 -4.22 5.84 -4.45
CA ILE A 292 -5.03 6.62 -3.47
C ILE A 292 -5.75 7.88 -4.05
N ALA A 293 -5.10 8.61 -4.96
CA ALA A 293 -5.69 9.66 -5.79
C ALA A 293 -7.05 9.34 -6.46
N GLY A 294 -7.30 8.12 -6.96
CA GLY A 294 -8.58 7.74 -7.58
C GLY A 294 -9.73 7.72 -6.58
N PHE A 295 -9.48 7.20 -5.37
CA PHE A 295 -10.44 7.24 -4.26
C PHE A 295 -10.67 8.68 -3.77
N LEU A 296 -9.59 9.45 -3.66
CA LEU A 296 -9.64 10.86 -3.30
C LEU A 296 -10.48 11.66 -4.31
N MET A 297 -10.31 11.39 -5.60
CA MET A 297 -11.04 12.05 -6.68
C MET A 297 -12.54 11.75 -6.62
N ALA A 298 -12.93 10.50 -6.32
CA ALA A 298 -14.33 10.13 -6.17
C ALA A 298 -15.00 10.93 -5.03
N ASP A 299 -14.30 11.04 -3.91
CA ASP A 299 -14.74 11.80 -2.73
C ASP A 299 -14.85 13.31 -3.04
N PHE A 300 -13.81 13.90 -3.64
CA PHE A 300 -13.81 15.32 -4.02
C PHE A 300 -14.90 15.71 -5.02
N LEU A 301 -15.16 14.84 -6.01
CA LEU A 301 -16.18 15.08 -7.03
C LEU A 301 -17.60 14.73 -6.56
N GLY A 302 -17.74 14.05 -5.43
CA GLY A 302 -19.04 13.54 -4.95
C GLY A 302 -19.67 12.51 -5.89
N VAL A 303 -18.85 11.74 -6.61
CA VAL A 303 -19.30 10.69 -7.55
C VAL A 303 -18.86 9.31 -7.06
N THR A 304 -19.46 8.27 -7.61
CA THR A 304 -19.07 6.90 -7.25
C THR A 304 -17.64 6.58 -7.70
N TYR A 305 -16.93 5.74 -6.94
CA TYR A 305 -15.59 5.27 -7.34
C TYR A 305 -15.60 4.57 -8.71
N PHE A 306 -16.70 3.88 -9.05
CA PHE A 306 -16.88 3.27 -10.36
C PHE A 306 -16.84 4.30 -11.49
N GLU A 307 -17.48 5.46 -11.35
CA GLU A 307 -17.45 6.50 -12.37
C GLU A 307 -16.03 7.02 -12.64
N VAL A 308 -15.23 7.15 -11.59
CA VAL A 308 -13.81 7.54 -11.70
C VAL A 308 -13.02 6.49 -12.46
N ILE A 309 -13.17 5.20 -12.09
CA ILE A 309 -12.52 4.08 -12.78
C ILE A 309 -12.95 3.98 -14.25
N ALA A 310 -14.25 4.05 -14.52
CA ALA A 310 -14.80 3.91 -15.85
C ALA A 310 -14.23 4.98 -16.80
N ARG A 311 -14.10 6.21 -16.32
CA ARG A 311 -13.47 7.31 -17.07
C ARG A 311 -11.93 7.16 -17.11
N GLY A 312 -11.33 6.61 -16.05
CA GLY A 312 -9.89 6.39 -15.92
C GLY A 312 -9.29 5.41 -16.93
N TYR A 313 -10.07 4.45 -17.44
CA TYR A 313 -9.62 3.55 -18.51
C TYR A 313 -9.16 4.28 -19.76
N GLY A 314 -9.80 5.39 -20.14
CA GLY A 314 -9.43 6.16 -21.33
C GLY A 314 -7.98 6.65 -21.26
N PRO A 315 -7.62 7.51 -20.28
CA PRO A 315 -6.26 7.98 -20.08
C PRO A 315 -5.24 6.86 -19.89
N ALA A 316 -5.59 5.80 -19.14
CA ALA A 316 -4.68 4.68 -18.89
C ALA A 316 -4.33 3.92 -20.18
N LEU A 317 -5.33 3.62 -21.02
CA LEU A 317 -5.12 2.93 -22.29
C LEU A 317 -4.30 3.78 -23.26
N ILE A 318 -4.56 5.09 -23.32
CA ILE A 318 -3.76 6.02 -24.15
C ILE A 318 -2.32 6.03 -23.67
N PHE A 319 -2.08 6.16 -22.35
CA PHE A 319 -0.74 6.14 -21.77
C PHE A 319 0.03 4.88 -22.17
N TYR A 320 -0.56 3.71 -21.95
CA TYR A 320 0.10 2.46 -22.27
C TYR A 320 0.25 2.22 -23.77
N ALA A 321 -0.68 2.69 -24.61
CA ALA A 321 -0.55 2.62 -26.06
C ALA A 321 0.65 3.46 -26.56
N ILE A 322 0.85 4.65 -25.99
CA ILE A 322 1.99 5.52 -26.31
C ILE A 322 3.30 4.85 -25.87
N ILE A 323 3.37 4.33 -24.64
CA ILE A 323 4.57 3.65 -24.13
C ILE A 323 4.85 2.39 -24.95
N ALA A 324 3.86 1.54 -25.20
CA ALA A 324 4.01 0.34 -26.02
C ALA A 324 4.53 0.69 -27.43
N THR A 325 3.95 1.69 -28.09
CA THR A 325 4.39 2.12 -29.42
C THR A 325 5.82 2.65 -29.39
N SER A 326 6.14 3.49 -28.41
CA SER A 326 7.49 4.08 -28.26
C SER A 326 8.55 3.01 -28.05
N VAL A 327 8.29 2.06 -27.15
CA VAL A 327 9.18 0.93 -26.86
C VAL A 327 9.33 0.04 -28.09
N TYR A 328 8.27 -0.19 -28.86
CA TYR A 328 8.31 -1.00 -30.09
C TYR A 328 9.18 -0.34 -31.16
N LEU A 329 8.98 0.95 -31.42
CA LEU A 329 9.75 1.72 -32.40
C LEU A 329 11.23 1.80 -32.02
N PHE A 330 11.53 2.03 -30.73
CA PHE A 330 12.92 2.08 -30.27
C PHE A 330 13.61 0.72 -30.38
N THR A 331 12.91 -0.35 -29.98
CA THR A 331 13.42 -1.72 -30.05
C THR A 331 13.67 -2.16 -31.49
N THR A 332 12.75 -1.86 -32.41
CA THR A 332 12.92 -2.19 -33.84
C THR A 332 14.08 -1.42 -34.47
N ARG A 333 14.28 -0.15 -34.12
CA ARG A 333 15.44 0.62 -34.54
C ARG A 333 16.75 0.02 -34.02
N PHE A 334 16.79 -0.38 -32.74
CA PHE A 334 17.97 -0.99 -32.13
C PHE A 334 18.34 -2.33 -32.80
N VAL A 335 17.35 -3.20 -33.03
CA VAL A 335 17.55 -4.50 -33.69
C VAL A 335 17.98 -4.33 -35.15
N ARG A 336 17.39 -3.38 -35.90
CA ARG A 336 17.80 -3.08 -37.28
C ARG A 336 19.19 -2.46 -37.38
N GLY A 337 19.62 -1.69 -36.37
CA GLY A 337 20.92 -1.02 -36.31
C GLY A 337 22.11 -1.94 -35.97
N GLY A 338 21.95 -3.26 -36.03
CA GLY A 338 23.02 -4.20 -35.72
C GLY A 338 23.24 -4.45 -34.22
N GLY A 339 22.30 -4.03 -33.36
CA GLY A 339 22.30 -4.44 -31.95
C GLY A 339 22.32 -5.97 -31.88
N ARG A 340 23.28 -6.54 -31.13
CA ARG A 340 23.46 -8.00 -30.99
C ARG A 340 22.10 -8.65 -30.72
N SER A 341 21.61 -9.46 -31.65
CA SER A 341 20.47 -10.34 -31.38
C SER A 341 20.92 -11.33 -30.31
N PRO A 342 20.34 -11.31 -29.10
CA PRO A 342 20.62 -12.33 -28.11
C PRO A 342 20.26 -13.70 -28.68
N ASN A 343 21.08 -14.71 -28.37
CA ASN A 343 20.80 -16.09 -28.72
C ASN A 343 19.38 -16.46 -28.28
N SER A 344 18.53 -16.82 -29.22
CA SER A 344 17.16 -17.30 -28.96
C SER A 344 17.13 -18.48 -27.98
N ALA A 345 18.23 -19.27 -27.94
CA ALA A 345 18.45 -20.37 -27.02
C ALA A 345 18.65 -19.95 -25.54
N LEU A 346 19.15 -18.73 -25.27
CA LEU A 346 19.26 -18.22 -23.90
C LEU A 346 17.90 -17.76 -23.37
N VAL A 347 17.00 -17.28 -24.24
CA VAL A 347 15.67 -16.79 -23.86
C VAL A 347 14.65 -17.92 -23.75
N SER A 348 14.75 -18.96 -24.58
CA SER A 348 13.85 -20.13 -24.55
C SER A 348 13.95 -20.98 -23.28
N VAL A 349 15.08 -20.89 -22.56
CA VAL A 349 15.30 -21.56 -21.26
C VAL A 349 14.76 -20.74 -20.09
N ILE A 350 14.57 -19.43 -20.25
CA ILE A 350 14.38 -18.51 -19.12
C ILE A 350 12.97 -18.50 -18.54
N GLU A 351 11.91 -18.86 -19.27
CA GLU A 351 10.56 -18.85 -18.68
C GLU A 351 9.59 -19.79 -19.42
N ARG A 352 9.74 -21.10 -19.15
CA ARG A 352 8.65 -22.04 -19.39
C ARG A 352 7.61 -21.80 -18.31
N PHE A 353 6.60 -20.99 -18.60
CA PHE A 353 5.52 -20.78 -17.65
C PHE A 353 4.78 -22.09 -17.39
N SER A 354 4.45 -22.35 -16.14
CA SER A 354 3.67 -23.53 -15.78
C SER A 354 2.19 -23.29 -16.10
N LYS A 355 1.42 -24.37 -16.32
CA LYS A 355 -0.06 -24.28 -16.42
C LYS A 355 -0.66 -23.53 -15.22
N ILE A 356 -0.01 -23.66 -14.05
CA ILE A 356 -0.41 -22.99 -12.80
C ILE A 356 -0.36 -21.46 -12.94
N GLU A 357 0.66 -20.92 -13.60
CA GLU A 357 0.85 -19.47 -13.74
C GLU A 357 -0.21 -18.86 -14.65
N VAL A 358 -0.55 -19.57 -15.73
CA VAL A 358 -1.66 -19.17 -16.63
C VAL A 358 -3.00 -19.21 -15.91
N VAL A 359 -3.24 -20.26 -15.12
CA VAL A 359 -4.48 -20.40 -14.34
C VAL A 359 -4.60 -19.26 -13.32
N ASN A 360 -3.55 -18.97 -12.55
CA ASN A 360 -3.54 -17.86 -11.60
C ASN A 360 -3.77 -16.51 -12.29
N THR A 361 -3.13 -16.29 -13.44
CA THR A 361 -3.30 -15.07 -14.25
C THR A 361 -4.74 -14.93 -14.74
N ALA A 362 -5.33 -16.01 -15.25
CA ALA A 362 -6.72 -16.02 -15.70
C ALA A 362 -7.69 -15.76 -14.53
N ILE A 363 -7.49 -16.42 -13.39
CA ILE A 363 -8.29 -16.20 -12.17
C ILE A 363 -8.23 -14.73 -11.76
N PHE A 364 -7.04 -14.13 -11.74
CA PHE A 364 -6.88 -12.73 -11.39
C PHE A 364 -7.70 -11.80 -12.29
N PHE A 365 -7.59 -11.92 -13.61
CA PHE A 365 -8.35 -11.08 -14.54
C PHE A 365 -9.85 -11.35 -14.49
N ILE A 366 -10.27 -12.58 -14.19
CA ILE A 366 -11.68 -12.89 -13.91
C ILE A 366 -12.15 -12.11 -12.68
N PHE A 367 -11.38 -12.08 -11.59
CA PHE A 367 -11.74 -11.31 -10.39
C PHE A 367 -11.74 -9.80 -10.62
N ILE A 368 -10.85 -9.28 -11.48
CA ILE A 368 -10.91 -7.88 -11.93
C ILE A 368 -12.21 -7.63 -12.73
N GLY A 369 -12.61 -8.55 -13.62
CA GLY A 369 -13.89 -8.46 -14.33
C GLY A 369 -15.10 -8.52 -13.38
N VAL A 370 -15.05 -9.40 -12.39
CA VAL A 370 -16.08 -9.50 -11.33
C VAL A 370 -16.15 -8.21 -10.52
N LEU A 371 -15.01 -7.61 -10.16
CA LEU A 371 -14.98 -6.32 -9.46
C LEU A 371 -15.71 -5.22 -10.25
N ILE A 372 -15.37 -5.08 -11.53
CA ILE A 372 -16.00 -4.10 -12.43
C ILE A 372 -17.50 -4.39 -12.56
N PHE A 373 -17.89 -5.66 -12.67
CA PHE A 373 -19.29 -6.06 -12.75
C PHE A 373 -20.08 -5.76 -11.46
N LEU A 374 -19.53 -6.10 -10.29
CA LEU A 374 -20.13 -5.83 -8.99
C LEU A 374 -20.38 -4.31 -8.82
N MET A 375 -19.39 -3.49 -9.16
CA MET A 375 -19.49 -2.04 -9.01
C MET A 375 -20.37 -1.38 -10.08
N GLY A 376 -20.24 -1.80 -11.35
CA GLY A 376 -20.88 -1.13 -12.48
C GLY A 376 -22.27 -1.62 -12.83
N VAL A 377 -22.58 -2.90 -12.60
CA VAL A 377 -23.88 -3.50 -12.94
C VAL A 377 -24.75 -3.69 -11.71
N LEU A 378 -24.17 -4.24 -10.64
CA LEU A 378 -24.90 -4.49 -9.39
C LEU A 378 -24.89 -3.29 -8.44
N TRP A 379 -24.15 -2.22 -8.77
CA TRP A 379 -24.04 -1.00 -7.98
C TRP A 379 -23.59 -1.26 -6.53
N TYR A 380 -22.73 -2.26 -6.34
CA TYR A 380 -22.15 -2.53 -5.04
C TYR A 380 -21.17 -1.42 -4.68
N GLU A 381 -21.20 -1.03 -3.41
CA GLU A 381 -20.20 -0.13 -2.84
C GLU A 381 -18.78 -0.70 -3.04
N ALA A 382 -17.81 0.16 -3.32
CA ALA A 382 -16.45 -0.23 -3.66
C ALA A 382 -15.78 -1.10 -2.58
N SER A 383 -15.98 -0.75 -1.30
CA SER A 383 -15.47 -1.48 -0.14
C SER A 383 -15.99 -2.93 -0.08
N ARG A 384 -17.30 -3.12 -0.29
CA ARG A 384 -17.96 -4.43 -0.31
C ARG A 384 -17.58 -5.24 -1.53
N ALA A 385 -17.54 -4.62 -2.70
CA ALA A 385 -17.10 -5.26 -3.93
C ALA A 385 -15.65 -5.78 -3.78
N ALA A 386 -14.75 -4.97 -3.22
CA ALA A 386 -13.38 -5.34 -2.89
C ALA A 386 -13.32 -6.51 -1.88
N LEU A 387 -14.16 -6.49 -0.83
CA LEU A 387 -14.25 -7.60 0.12
C LEU A 387 -14.68 -8.91 -0.57
N HIS A 388 -15.72 -8.88 -1.41
CA HIS A 388 -16.21 -10.07 -2.11
C HIS A 388 -15.15 -10.68 -3.03
N ILE A 389 -14.43 -9.85 -3.80
CA ILE A 389 -13.34 -10.37 -4.65
C ILE A 389 -12.16 -10.85 -3.82
N ALA A 390 -11.87 -10.24 -2.67
CA ALA A 390 -10.79 -10.68 -1.79
C ALA A 390 -11.09 -12.06 -1.21
N ILE A 391 -12.31 -12.28 -0.70
CA ILE A 391 -12.75 -13.58 -0.20
C ILE A 391 -12.79 -14.61 -1.33
N GLY A 392 -13.35 -14.26 -2.48
CA GLY A 392 -13.41 -15.16 -3.64
C GLY A 392 -12.02 -15.55 -4.15
N LEU A 393 -11.10 -14.59 -4.26
CA LEU A 393 -9.71 -14.85 -4.65
C LEU A 393 -9.02 -15.72 -3.60
N PHE A 394 -9.22 -15.44 -2.31
CA PHE A 394 -8.66 -16.25 -1.23
C PHE A 394 -9.10 -17.72 -1.33
N ILE A 395 -10.40 -17.97 -1.49
CA ILE A 395 -10.95 -19.33 -1.61
C ILE A 395 -10.39 -20.02 -2.86
N THR A 396 -10.48 -19.37 -4.02
CA THR A 396 -10.02 -19.95 -5.29
C THR A 396 -8.52 -20.19 -5.31
N ALA A 397 -7.70 -19.23 -4.88
CA ALA A 397 -6.25 -19.39 -4.79
C ALA A 397 -5.87 -20.47 -3.77
N SER A 398 -6.59 -20.59 -2.65
CA SER A 398 -6.39 -21.66 -1.67
C SER A 398 -6.66 -23.04 -2.26
N VAL A 399 -7.80 -23.22 -2.94
CA VAL A 399 -8.16 -24.49 -3.59
C VAL A 399 -7.15 -24.85 -4.68
N VAL A 400 -6.79 -23.90 -5.53
CA VAL A 400 -5.80 -24.08 -6.61
C VAL A 400 -4.45 -24.50 -6.02
N ARG A 401 -3.99 -23.82 -4.95
CA ARG A 401 -2.71 -24.14 -4.29
C ARG A 401 -2.75 -25.53 -3.66
N MET A 402 -3.82 -25.88 -2.96
CA MET A 402 -3.96 -27.21 -2.34
C MET A 402 -4.08 -28.33 -3.37
N TYR A 403 -4.75 -28.09 -4.50
CA TYR A 403 -4.90 -29.08 -5.56
C TYR A 403 -3.60 -29.31 -6.33
N LEU A 404 -2.91 -28.23 -6.73
CA LEU A 404 -1.77 -28.27 -7.63
C LEU A 404 -0.42 -28.50 -6.92
N HIS A 405 -0.32 -28.26 -5.61
CA HIS A 405 0.92 -28.56 -4.90
C HIS A 405 1.12 -30.07 -4.77
N THR A 406 2.24 -30.56 -5.31
CA THR A 406 2.63 -31.98 -5.27
C THR A 406 3.29 -32.29 -3.93
N GLY A 407 2.74 -33.23 -3.17
CA GLY A 407 3.27 -33.60 -1.86
C GLY A 407 2.22 -34.24 -0.97
N THR A 408 2.60 -34.53 0.28
CA THR A 408 1.66 -35.05 1.28
C THR A 408 0.67 -33.97 1.71
N ILE A 409 -0.44 -34.36 2.35
CA ILE A 409 -1.43 -33.41 2.90
C ILE A 409 -0.76 -32.42 3.88
N SER A 410 0.22 -32.89 4.67
CA SER A 410 0.99 -32.06 5.60
C SER A 410 1.79 -30.97 4.88
N ASP A 411 2.43 -31.31 3.75
CA ASP A 411 3.21 -30.36 2.96
C ASP A 411 2.30 -29.29 2.33
N LYS A 412 1.14 -29.71 1.82
CA LYS A 412 0.12 -28.80 1.26
C LYS A 412 -0.37 -27.80 2.32
N ILE A 413 -0.65 -28.26 3.53
CA ILE A 413 -1.09 -27.39 4.63
C ILE A 413 0.03 -26.42 5.02
N ARG A 414 1.28 -26.89 5.13
CA ARG A 414 2.42 -26.05 5.48
C ARG A 414 2.67 -24.94 4.46
N GLU A 415 2.57 -25.27 3.17
CA GLU A 415 2.69 -24.28 2.09
C GLU A 415 1.51 -23.29 2.11
N TRP A 416 0.29 -23.77 2.34
CA TRP A 416 -0.88 -22.89 2.46
C TRP A 416 -0.75 -21.91 3.62
N ILE A 417 -0.30 -22.37 4.80
CA ILE A 417 -0.02 -21.50 5.96
C ILE A 417 1.05 -20.46 5.62
N ARG A 418 2.07 -20.83 4.85
CA ARG A 418 3.11 -19.91 4.38
C ARG A 418 2.53 -18.82 3.47
N CYS A 419 1.67 -19.19 2.53
CA CYS A 419 0.97 -18.23 1.66
C CYS A 419 0.06 -17.30 2.46
N LEU A 420 -0.70 -17.84 3.41
CA LEU A 420 -1.57 -17.05 4.30
C LEU A 420 -0.76 -16.03 5.11
N ARG A 421 0.36 -16.47 5.68
CA ARG A 421 1.26 -15.57 6.42
C ARG A 421 1.80 -14.45 5.53
N ARG A 422 2.26 -14.78 4.31
CA ARG A 422 2.71 -13.76 3.34
C ARG A 422 1.60 -12.80 2.95
N ALA A 423 0.35 -13.27 2.84
CA ALA A 423 -0.78 -12.41 2.52
C ALA A 423 -1.07 -11.41 3.65
N LEU A 424 -0.95 -11.84 4.91
CA LEU A 424 -1.08 -10.96 6.08
C LEU A 424 0.06 -9.96 6.17
N GLU A 425 1.30 -10.40 5.92
CA GLU A 425 2.48 -9.53 5.90
C GLU A 425 2.35 -8.47 4.78
N ALA A 426 1.96 -8.88 3.57
CA ALA A 426 1.71 -7.98 2.44
C ALA A 426 0.58 -6.98 2.71
N PHE A 427 -0.53 -7.45 3.31
CA PHE A 427 -1.62 -6.55 3.71
C PHE A 427 -1.14 -5.50 4.72
N ALA A 428 -0.36 -5.93 5.72
CA ALA A 428 0.18 -5.03 6.73
C ALA A 428 1.17 -4.02 6.14
N GLU A 429 2.05 -4.45 5.23
CA GLU A 429 3.02 -3.59 4.54
C GLU A 429 2.37 -2.52 3.67
N VAL A 430 1.21 -2.78 3.10
CA VAL A 430 0.49 -1.81 2.27
C VAL A 430 -0.41 -0.89 3.11
N THR A 431 -0.81 -1.33 4.30
CA THR A 431 -1.76 -0.60 5.16
C THR A 431 -1.08 0.26 6.24
N ALA A 432 0.13 -0.10 6.67
CA ALA A 432 0.91 0.60 7.69
C ALA A 432 1.84 1.76 7.23
N PRO A 433 2.19 1.96 5.93
CA PRO A 433 3.23 2.92 5.56
C PRO A 433 2.74 4.36 5.47
#